data_AF-A0A8C9IFD2-F1
#
_entry.id   AF-A0A8C9IFD2-F1
#
_cell.length_a   1.000
_cell.length_b   1.000
_cell.length_c   1.000
_cell.angle_alpha   90.00
_cell.angle_beta   90.00
_cell.angle_gamma   90.00
#
_symmetry.space_group_name_H-M   'P 1'
#
loop_
_entity.id
_entity.type
_entity.pdbx_description
1 polymer ?
#
loop_
_entity_poly.entity_id
_entity_poly.type
_entity_poly.pdbx_seq_one_letter_code
_entity_poly.pdbx_strand_id
1 'polypeptide(L)' 'MAYHGQGQKVQKVMVQPINLIFRYLQNRSRIQVWLYEQGNMRIEGCITGFNEYMNLVIR' A
#
# COMPACT_ATOMS: atom_id res chain seq x y z
N MET A 1 42.64 -13.11 9.26
CA MET A 1 41.74 -13.28 8.09
C MET A 1 40.51 -12.43 8.35
N ALA A 2 40.39 -11.27 7.70
CA ALA A 2 39.27 -10.35 7.91
C ALA A 2 38.13 -10.74 6.97
N TYR A 3 36.98 -11.14 7.53
CA TYR A 3 35.76 -11.36 6.77
C TYR A 3 35.17 -10.00 6.38
N HIS A 4 35.51 -9.53 5.18
CA HIS A 4 34.73 -8.47 4.54
C HIS A 4 33.36 -9.03 4.19
N GLY A 5 32.39 -8.83 5.09
CA GLY A 5 30.98 -9.03 4.80
C GLY A 5 30.56 -8.03 3.73
N GLN A 6 30.59 -8.44 2.46
CA GLN A 6 29.98 -7.70 1.37
C GLN A 6 28.48 -7.62 1.69
N GLY A 7 28.04 -6.47 2.18
CA GLY A 7 26.62 -6.18 2.36
C GLY A 7 25.91 -6.40 1.02
N GLN A 8 25.06 -7.43 0.95
CA GLN A 8 24.20 -7.65 -0.20
C GLN A 8 23.40 -6.37 -0.43
N LYS A 9 23.67 -5.69 -1.56
CA LYS A 9 22.87 -4.55 -2.00
C LYS A 9 21.46 -5.07 -2.28
N VAL A 10 20.56 -4.93 -1.31
CA VAL A 10 19.14 -5.24 -1.48
C VAL A 10 18.61 -4.30 -2.56
N GLN A 11 18.40 -4.82 -3.77
CA GLN A 11 17.67 -4.09 -4.78
C GLN A 11 16.23 -3.97 -4.30
N LYS A 12 15.79 -2.75 -4.05
CA LYS A 12 14.43 -2.47 -3.63
C LYS A 12 13.53 -2.73 -4.83
N VAL A 13 12.81 -3.86 -4.80
CA VAL A 13 11.85 -4.23 -5.85
C VAL A 13 10.83 -3.09 -5.97
N MET A 14 10.73 -2.51 -7.17
CA MET A 14 9.74 -1.48 -7.46
C MET A 14 8.38 -2.17 -7.65
N VAL A 15 7.45 -1.93 -6.72
CA VAL A 15 6.12 -2.51 -6.77
C VAL A 15 5.17 -1.53 -7.46
N GLN A 16 4.41 -2.00 -8.44
CA GLN A 16 3.37 -1.19 -9.06
C GLN A 16 2.29 -0.84 -8.03
N PRO A 17 1.74 0.38 -8.03
CA PRO A 17 0.75 0.80 -7.03
C PRO A 17 -0.48 -0.11 -6.93
N ILE A 18 -0.94 -0.65 -8.07
CA ILE A 18 -2.09 -1.56 -8.09
C ILE A 18 -1.82 -2.84 -7.29
N ASN A 19 -0.59 -3.35 -7.29
CA ASN A 19 -0.20 -4.52 -6.51
C ASN A 19 -0.23 -4.24 -5.01
N LEU A 20 0.01 -2.99 -4.60
CA LEU A 20 -0.14 -2.59 -3.19
C LEU A 20 -1.61 -2.56 -2.77
N ILE A 21 -2.50 -2.07 -3.63
CA ILE A 21 -3.95 -2.09 -3.38
C ILE A 21 -4.46 -3.53 -3.28
N PHE A 22 -4.02 -4.42 -4.18
CA PHE A 22 -4.33 -5.85 -4.11
C PHE A 22 -3.88 -6.47 -2.79
N ARG A 23 -2.67 -6.13 -2.32
CA ARG A 23 -2.17 -6.60 -1.02
C ARG A 23 -3.05 -6.12 0.14
N TYR A 24 -3.51 -4.87 0.14
CA TYR A 24 -4.40 -4.35 1.19
C TYR A 24 -5.77 -5.03 1.17
N LEU A 25 -6.31 -5.30 -0.03
CA LEU A 25 -7.55 -6.06 -0.22
C LEU A 25 -7.43 -7.49 0.33
N GLN A 26 -6.38 -8.22 -0.05
CA GLN A 26 -6.15 -9.61 0.36
C GLN A 26 -5.90 -9.73 1.87
N ASN A 27 -5.06 -8.86 2.42
CA ASN A 27 -4.68 -8.89 3.83
C ASN A 27 -5.74 -8.27 4.75
N ARG A 28 -6.83 -7.73 4.20
CA ARG A 28 -7.85 -6.96 4.95
C ARG A 28 -7.22 -5.90 5.84
N SER A 29 -6.19 -5.23 5.34
CA SER A 29 -5.44 -4.24 6.11
C SER A 29 -6.29 -2.98 6.27
N ARG A 30 -6.30 -2.42 7.49
CA ARG A 30 -6.91 -1.10 7.74
C ARG A 30 -6.04 -0.04 7.06
N ILE A 31 -6.66 0.74 6.17
CA ILE A 31 -6.04 1.84 5.44
C ILE A 31 -6.65 3.17 5.86
N GLN A 32 -5.97 4.26 5.51
CA GLN A 32 -6.46 5.62 5.71
C GLN A 32 -6.41 6.36 4.37
N VAL A 33 -7.55 6.83 3.88
CA VAL A 33 -7.68 7.57 2.62
C VAL A 33 -7.75 9.05 2.92
N TRP A 34 -6.89 9.82 2.27
CA TRP A 34 -6.84 11.27 2.38
C TRP A 34 -7.71 11.85 1.28
N LEU A 35 -8.55 12.83 1.63
CA LEU A 35 -9.45 13.46 0.68
C LEU A 35 -8.80 14.72 0.12
N TYR A 36 -8.96 14.94 -1.18
CA TYR A 36 -8.35 16.08 -1.86
C TYR A 36 -8.94 17.42 -1.37
N GLU A 37 -10.27 17.51 -1.30
CA GLU A 37 -10.96 18.76 -0.94
C GLU A 37 -11.05 18.98 0.58
N GLN A 38 -11.01 17.90 1.37
CA GLN A 38 -11.20 17.96 2.83
C GLN A 38 -9.96 17.43 3.55
N GLY A 39 -8.89 18.23 3.60
CA GLY A 39 -7.59 17.83 4.17
C GLY A 39 -7.60 17.47 5.67
N ASN A 40 -8.61 17.96 6.42
CA ASN A 40 -8.79 17.63 7.83
C ASN A 40 -9.56 16.32 8.05
N MET A 41 -10.24 15.80 7.03
CA MET A 41 -11.02 14.59 7.12
C MET A 41 -10.28 13.42 6.48
N ARG A 42 -10.35 12.27 7.14
CA ARG A 42 -9.72 11.01 6.70
C ARG A 42 -10.74 9.90 6.81
N ILE A 43 -10.83 9.07 5.77
CA ILE A 43 -11.66 7.87 5.78
C ILE A 43 -10.77 6.69 6.18
N GLU A 44 -11.20 5.92 7.17
CA GLU A 44 -10.50 4.72 7.61
C GLU A 44 -11.37 3.48 7.42
N GLY A 45 -10.72 2.37 7.10
CA GLY A 45 -11.37 1.05 7.05
C GLY A 45 -10.58 0.07 6.21
N CYS A 46 -11.18 -1.09 5.94
CA CYS A 46 -10.57 -2.15 5.15
C CYS A 46 -11.16 -2.18 3.74
N ILE A 47 -10.31 -2.28 2.72
CA ILE A 47 -10.78 -2.40 1.32
C ILE A 47 -11.53 -3.74 1.17
N THR A 48 -12.74 -3.69 0.61
CA THR A 48 -13.52 -4.88 0.22
C THR A 48 -13.63 -5.07 -1.28
N GLY A 49 -13.41 -4.03 -2.07
CA GLY A 49 -13.34 -4.07 -3.52
C GLY A 49 -12.85 -2.74 -4.10
N PHE A 50 -12.38 -2.76 -5.33
CA PHE A 50 -12.03 -1.57 -6.12
C PHE A 50 -12.23 -1.83 -7.62
N ASN A 51 -12.22 -0.78 -8.43
CA ASN A 51 -12.37 -0.88 -9.89
C ASN A 51 -11.22 -0.17 -10.65
N GLU A 52 -11.30 -0.10 -11.98
CA GLU A 52 -10.31 0.52 -12.86
C GLU A 52 -10.10 2.02 -12.61
N TYR A 53 -11.09 2.69 -12.02
CA TYR A 53 -11.03 4.10 -11.63
C TYR A 53 -10.53 4.31 -10.19
N MET A 54 -10.13 3.23 -9.48
CA MET A 54 -9.73 3.25 -8.07
C MET A 54 -10.85 3.65 -7.10
N ASN A 55 -12.12 3.55 -7.49
CA ASN A 55 -13.24 3.71 -6.55
C ASN A 55 -13.17 2.58 -5.53
N LEU A 56 -13.09 2.91 -4.24
CA LEU A 56 -12.90 1.93 -3.16
C LEU A 56 -14.24 1.65 -2.45
N VAL A 57 -14.53 0.37 -2.21
CA VAL A 57 -15.54 -0.06 -1.24
C VAL A 57 -14.82 -0.35 0.08
N ILE A 58 -15.21 0.34 1.16
CA ILE A 58 -14.55 0.29 2.46
C ILE A 58 -15.54 -0.23 3.51
N ARG A 59 -15.08 -1.14 4.39
CA ARG A 59 -15.80 -1.67 5.55
C ARG A 59 -15.14 -1.26 6.86
#